data_AF-A0A9E3YCT9-F1
#
_entry.id   AF-A0A9E3YCT9-F1
#
_cell.length_a   1.000
_cell.length_b   1.000
_cell.length_c   1.000
_cell.angle_alpha   90.00
_cell.angle_beta   90.00
_cell.angle_gamma   90.00
#
_symmetry.space_group_name_H-M   'P 1'
#
loop_
_entity.id
_entity.type
_entity.pdbx_description
1 polymer ?
#
loop_
_entity_poly.entity_id
_entity_poly.type
_entity_poly.pdbx_seq_one_letter_code
_entity_poly.pdbx_strand_id
1 'polypeptide(L)' 'MVRAGRRSSLVGVNFPIRRLRRLRTTPAMRRLVAQTRLGVDDLIAPLFVREAIDTPVPIS' A
#
# COMPACT_ATOMS: atom_id res chain seq x y z
N MET A 1 -19.08 -6.72 -38.21
CA MET A 1 -19.60 -5.73 -37.23
C MET A 1 -19.04 -6.15 -35.87
N VAL A 2 -18.02 -5.57 -35.23
CA VAL A 2 -17.59 -4.17 -35.05
C VAL A 2 -16.06 -4.13 -35.09
N ARG A 3 -15.47 -3.39 -36.03
CA ARG A 3 -14.04 -3.03 -36.02
C ARG A 3 -13.96 -1.61 -35.44
N ALA A 4 -13.83 -1.51 -34.13
CA ALA A 4 -13.68 -0.23 -33.45
C ALA A 4 -12.30 0.36 -33.79
N GLY A 5 -12.32 1.57 -34.36
CA GLY A 5 -11.22 2.17 -35.09
C GLY A 5 -9.99 2.52 -34.26
N ARG A 6 -8.85 2.56 -34.95
CA ARG A 6 -7.70 3.36 -34.57
C ARG A 6 -8.14 4.82 -34.44
N ARG A 7 -8.23 5.33 -33.22
CA ARG A 7 -8.21 6.77 -32.93
C ARG A 7 -7.03 7.02 -31.99
N SER A 8 -5.94 7.54 -32.54
CA SER A 8 -4.85 8.13 -31.77
C SER A 8 -5.35 9.46 -31.22
N SER A 9 -5.82 9.49 -29.98
CA SER A 9 -6.03 10.75 -29.26
C SER A 9 -4.72 11.09 -28.54
N LEU A 10 -4.01 12.09 -29.05
CA LEU A 10 -2.88 12.75 -28.38
C LEU A 10 -3.39 13.57 -27.20
N VAL A 11 -3.83 12.90 -26.12
CA VAL A 11 -4.13 13.48 -24.81
C VAL A 11 -3.77 12.43 -23.76
N GLY A 12 -2.50 12.41 -23.35
CA GLY A 12 -1.97 11.47 -22.36
C GLY A 12 -1.99 10.01 -22.79
N VAL A 13 -1.09 9.19 -22.25
CA VAL A 13 -1.13 7.74 -22.49
C VAL A 13 -2.38 7.18 -21.81
N ASN A 14 -3.48 7.10 -22.55
CA ASN A 14 -4.77 6.68 -22.01
C ASN A 14 -4.95 5.16 -22.09
N PHE A 15 -6.01 4.64 -21.47
CA PHE A 15 -6.41 3.25 -21.64
C PHE A 15 -6.63 2.94 -23.14
N PRO A 16 -6.23 1.77 -23.69
CA PRO A 16 -5.68 0.58 -23.02
C PRO A 16 -4.15 0.54 -22.95
N ILE A 17 -3.46 1.58 -23.42
CA ILE A 17 -1.99 1.62 -23.49
C ILE A 17 -1.41 1.71 -22.07
N ARG A 18 -1.91 2.64 -21.25
CA ARG A 18 -1.57 2.74 -19.82
C ARG A 18 -2.61 2.03 -18.97
N ARG A 19 -2.25 0.87 -18.39
CA ARG A 19 -3.11 0.10 -17.48
C ARG A 19 -2.46 -0.04 -16.13
N LEU A 20 -2.77 0.86 -15.20
CA LEU A 20 -2.23 0.86 -13.83
C LEU A 20 -2.48 -0.46 -13.08
N ARG A 21 -3.53 -1.20 -13.47
CA ARG A 21 -3.83 -2.53 -12.92
C ARG A 21 -2.77 -3.58 -13.23
N ARG A 22 -1.92 -3.43 -14.27
CA ARG A 22 -0.89 -4.42 -14.64
C ARG A 22 0.07 -4.71 -13.48
N LEU A 23 0.52 -3.67 -12.79
CA LEU A 23 1.42 -3.80 -11.62
C LEU A 23 0.70 -4.27 -10.35
N ARG A 24 -0.64 -4.33 -10.35
CA ARG A 24 -1.46 -4.75 -9.20
C ARG A 24 -1.99 -6.19 -9.30
N THR A 25 -1.61 -6.92 -10.36
CA THR A 25 -2.18 -8.22 -10.73
C THR A 25 -1.88 -9.34 -9.73
N THR A 26 -0.64 -9.46 -9.24
CA THR A 26 -0.24 -10.53 -8.31
C THR A 26 0.36 -9.96 -7.03
N PRO A 27 0.37 -10.72 -5.91
CA PRO A 27 1.06 -10.32 -4.70
C PRO A 27 2.55 -10.00 -4.93
N ALA A 28 3.25 -10.81 -5.72
CA ALA A 28 4.66 -10.59 -6.04
C ALA A 28 4.89 -9.26 -6.79
N MET A 29 4.06 -8.97 -7.81
CA MET A 29 4.14 -7.70 -8.55
C MET A 29 3.88 -6.50 -7.65
N ARG A 30 2.90 -6.58 -6.74
CA ARG A 30 2.62 -5.50 -5.78
C ARG A 30 3.78 -5.28 -4.81
N ARG A 31 4.42 -6.35 -4.33
CA ARG A 31 5.60 -6.27 -3.44
C ARG A 31 6.82 -5.66 -4.14
N LEU A 32 7.01 -5.94 -5.43
CA LEU A 32 8.11 -5.38 -6.23
C LEU A 32 8.01 -3.85 -6.36
N VAL A 33 6.79 -3.33 -6.59
CA VAL A 33 6.56 -1.88 -6.82
C VAL A 33 6.12 -1.12 -5.56
N ALA A 34 6.08 -1.78 -4.39
CA ALA A 34 5.71 -1.14 -3.14
C ALA A 34 6.71 -0.04 -2.79
N GLN A 35 6.21 1.17 -2.57
CA GLN A 35 7.03 2.34 -2.21
C GLN A 35 7.36 2.36 -0.72
N THR A 36 6.46 1.85 0.12
CA THR A 36 6.59 1.87 1.57
C THR A 36 6.66 0.43 2.09
N ARG A 37 7.59 0.21 3.03
CA ARG A 37 7.70 -1.01 3.83
C ARG A 37 7.70 -0.58 5.30
N LEU A 38 7.08 -1.39 6.14
CA LEU A 38 7.09 -1.22 7.59
C LEU A 38 7.75 -2.45 8.19
N GLY A 39 8.76 -2.25 9.02
CA GLY A 39 9.46 -3.27 9.78
C GLY A 39 9.30 -3.07 11.28
N VAL A 40 9.82 -4.02 12.07
CA VAL A 40 9.84 -3.88 13.54
C VAL A 40 10.72 -2.73 14.00
N ASP A 41 11.76 -2.39 13.23
CA ASP A 41 12.68 -1.29 13.51
C ASP A 41 12.04 0.10 13.39
N ASP A 42 10.87 0.19 12.74
CA ASP A 42 10.08 1.42 12.63
C ASP A 42 9.14 1.62 13.84
N LEU A 43 9.07 0.66 14.76
CA LEU A 43 8.11 0.66 15.86
C LEU A 43 8.75 1.11 17.18
N ILE A 44 8.05 2.00 17.86
CA ILE A 44 8.34 2.39 19.25
C ILE A 44 7.22 1.83 20.12
N ALA A 45 7.57 1.22 21.24
CA ALA A 45 6.62 0.74 22.25
C ALA A 45 6.65 1.66 23.49
N PRO A 46 5.74 2.64 23.61
CA PRO A 46 5.63 3.44 24.81
C PRO A 46 5.17 2.57 25.98
N LEU A 47 5.83 2.71 27.12
CA LEU A 47 5.52 1.98 28.34
C LEU A 47 5.09 2.95 29.44
N PHE A 48 4.04 2.58 30.17
CA PHE A 48 3.60 3.28 31.36
C PHE A 48 4.21 2.59 32.59
N VAL A 49 4.96 3.34 33.40
CA VAL A 49 5.63 2.83 34.61
C VAL A 49 5.04 3.52 35.83
N ARG A 50 4.74 2.74 36.87
CA ARG A 50 4.26 3.24 38.16
C ARG A 50 4.95 2.48 39.28
N GLU A 51 5.46 3.22 40.26
CA GLU A 51 6.10 2.64 41.45
C GLU A 51 5.06 2.10 42.43
N ALA A 52 5.50 1.19 43.32
CA ALA A 52 4.71 0.64 44.42
C ALA A 52 3.37 -0.02 44.00
N ILE A 53 3.41 -0.85 42.95
CA ILE A 53 2.30 -1.72 42.56
C ILE A 53 2.74 -3.18 42.47
N ASP A 54 1.89 -4.09 42.95
CA ASP A 54 2.12 -5.54 42.88
C ASP A 54 1.35 -6.19 41.72
N THR A 55 0.43 -5.44 41.10
CA THR A 55 -0.40 -5.92 40.00
C THR A 55 -0.58 -4.85 38.92
N PRO A 56 -0.77 -5.25 37.65
CA PRO A 56 -1.04 -4.31 36.56
C PRO A 56 -2.32 -3.51 36.83
N VAL A 57 -2.27 -2.21 36.56
CA VAL A 57 -3.42 -1.32 36.71
C VAL A 57 -3.97 -0.94 35.34
N PRO A 58 -5.26 -1.21 35.06
CA PRO A 58 -5.89 -0.82 33.81
C PRO A 58 -5.85 0.70 33.58
N ILE A 59 -5.68 1.09 32.32
CA ILE A 59 -5.82 2.47 31.86
C ILE A 59 -7.29 2.67 31.48
N SER A 60 -7.92 3.75 31.97
CA SER A 60 -9.32 4.13 31.68
C SER A 60 -9.39 5.46 30.95
#